data_AF-A0A3M0WUQ5-F1
#
_entry.id   AF-A0A3M0WUQ5-F1
#
_cell.length_a   1.000
_cell.length_b   1.000
_cell.length_c   1.000
_cell.angle_alpha   90.00
_cell.angle_beta   90.00
_cell.angle_gamma   90.00
#
_symmetry.space_group_name_H-M   'P 1'
#
loop_
_entity.id
_entity.type
_entity.pdbx_description
1 polymer ?
#
loop_
_entity_poly.entity_id
_entity_poly.type
_entity_poly.pdbx_seq_one_letter_code
_entity_poly.pdbx_strand_id
1 'polypeptide(L)'
;MIGLFWGKEVEINGIVEKVEDKAPQQQVILLPIAINNHVVANNEKILAKVPYYPSLFYGDQILLKCELRQPMPFDGFRYDIFLAAKKVFATCVSYQSPTIIAAGKGSYIKRKILQIRALVINKINKI
;
A
#
# COMPACT_ATOMS: atom_id res chain seq x y z
N MET A 1 -13.61 -10.08 2.63
CA MET A 1 -14.43 -9.15 3.47
C MET A 1 -14.44 -7.73 2.88
N ILE A 2 -13.37 -7.35 2.20
CA ILE A 2 -13.20 -6.03 1.58
C ILE A 2 -14.26 -5.71 0.50
N GLY A 3 -14.89 -6.72 -0.12
CA GLY A 3 -15.89 -6.54 -1.17
C GLY A 3 -17.16 -5.75 -0.78
N LEU A 4 -17.49 -5.65 0.51
CA LEU A 4 -18.65 -4.87 0.98
C LEU A 4 -18.51 -3.36 0.77
N PHE A 5 -17.28 -2.90 0.52
CA PHE A 5 -16.91 -1.50 0.42
C PHE A 5 -16.60 -1.06 -1.02
N TRP A 6 -16.80 -1.93 -2.02
CA TRP A 6 -16.57 -1.58 -3.42
C TRP A 6 -17.50 -0.45 -3.88
N GLY A 7 -16.94 0.49 -4.63
CA GLY A 7 -17.64 1.66 -5.18
C GLY A 7 -17.97 2.73 -4.12
N LYS A 8 -17.43 2.63 -2.91
CA LYS A 8 -17.66 3.59 -1.82
C LYS A 8 -16.36 4.32 -1.45
N GLU A 9 -16.50 5.58 -1.05
CA GLU A 9 -15.44 6.26 -0.34
C GLU A 9 -15.29 5.67 1.06
N VAL A 10 -14.08 5.28 1.39
CA VAL A 10 -13.74 4.69 2.68
C VAL A 10 -12.46 5.29 3.24
N GLU A 11 -12.38 5.28 4.57
CA GLU A 11 -11.17 5.56 5.32
C GLU A 11 -10.51 4.24 5.72
N ILE A 12 -9.30 4.03 5.20
CA ILE A 12 -8.50 2.84 5.40
C ILE A 12 -7.40 3.16 6.41
N ASN A 13 -7.40 2.44 7.53
CA ASN A 13 -6.27 2.37 8.45
C ASN A 13 -5.49 1.10 8.13
N GLY A 14 -4.23 1.20 7.72
CA GLY A 14 -3.45 0.05 7.29
C GLY A 14 -1.95 0.24 7.40
N ILE A 15 -1.22 -0.87 7.31
CA ILE A 15 0.25 -0.91 7.34
C ILE A 15 0.76 -1.04 5.91
N VAL A 16 1.74 -0.22 5.56
CA VAL A 16 2.44 -0.26 4.27
C VAL A 16 3.35 -1.49 4.21
N GLU A 17 3.07 -2.41 3.29
CA GLU A 17 3.85 -3.62 3.06
C GLU A 17 4.84 -3.49 1.89
N LYS A 18 4.52 -2.64 0.91
CA LYS A 18 5.39 -2.35 -0.22
C LYS A 18 5.13 -0.95 -0.71
N VAL A 19 6.18 -0.28 -1.16
CA VAL A 19 6.14 1.03 -1.82
C VAL A 19 6.87 0.91 -3.15
N GLU A 20 6.26 1.45 -4.19
CA GLU A 20 6.87 1.69 -5.50
C GLU A 20 6.77 3.18 -5.81
N ASP A 21 7.91 3.86 -5.72
CA ASP A 21 8.03 5.30 -5.95
C ASP A 21 8.04 5.60 -7.44
N LYS A 22 7.01 6.33 -7.93
CA LYS A 22 6.87 6.74 -9.32
C LYS A 22 6.31 8.16 -9.41
N ALA A 23 7.17 9.15 -9.14
CA ALA A 23 6.80 10.56 -9.17
C ALA A 23 5.98 10.88 -10.45
N PRO A 24 4.83 11.57 -10.33
CA PRO A 24 4.35 12.37 -9.19
C PRO A 24 3.50 11.61 -8.15
N GLN A 25 3.34 10.30 -8.28
CA GLN A 25 2.55 9.47 -7.36
C GLN A 25 3.40 8.36 -6.75
N GLN A 26 2.86 7.63 -5.79
CA GLN A 26 3.48 6.41 -5.30
C GLN A 26 2.42 5.31 -5.25
N GLN A 27 2.83 4.09 -5.56
CA GLN A 27 1.96 2.92 -5.47
C GLN A 27 2.35 2.16 -4.21
N VAL A 28 1.39 1.96 -3.31
CA VAL A 28 1.62 1.26 -2.04
C VAL A 28 0.70 0.05 -1.91
N ILE A 29 1.23 -1.02 -1.35
CA ILE A 29 0.44 -2.18 -0.95
C ILE A 29 0.17 -2.04 0.53
N LEU A 30 -1.12 -1.98 0.90
CA LEU A 30 -1.58 -1.84 2.27
C LEU A 30 -2.12 -3.17 2.77
N LEU A 31 -1.74 -3.50 4.01
CA LEU A 31 -2.42 -4.47 4.83
C LEU A 31 -3.45 -3.71 5.71
N PRO A 32 -4.76 -3.80 5.41
CA PRO A 32 -5.77 -3.08 6.17
C PRO A 32 -5.90 -3.65 7.58
N ILE A 33 -5.94 -2.76 8.56
CA ILE A 33 -6.31 -3.05 9.96
C ILE A 33 -7.81 -2.78 10.13
N ALA A 34 -8.29 -1.66 9.59
CA ALA A 34 -9.69 -1.28 9.64
C ALA A 34 -10.10 -0.47 8.40
N ILE A 35 -11.37 -0.60 8.01
CA ILE A 35 -12.01 0.17 6.94
C ILE A 35 -13.29 0.78 7.53
N ASN A 36 -13.42 2.11 7.55
CA ASN A 36 -14.54 2.83 8.19
C ASN A 36 -14.83 2.32 9.62
N ASN A 37 -13.78 2.17 10.44
CA ASN A 37 -13.83 1.60 11.80
C ASN A 37 -14.25 0.12 11.91
N HIS A 38 -14.46 -0.59 10.81
CA HIS A 38 -14.64 -2.04 10.83
C HIS A 38 -13.30 -2.74 10.75
N VAL A 39 -12.97 -3.53 11.78
CA VAL A 39 -11.72 -4.31 11.83
C VAL A 39 -11.73 -5.36 10.73
N VAL A 40 -10.66 -5.38 9.93
CA VAL A 40 -10.45 -6.35 8.87
C VAL A 40 -9.30 -7.26 9.31
N ALA A 41 -9.64 -8.48 9.74
CA ALA A 41 -8.67 -9.41 10.33
C ALA A 41 -8.04 -10.40 9.32
N ASN A 42 -8.19 -10.16 8.02
CA ASN A 42 -7.70 -11.06 6.98
C ASN A 42 -6.40 -10.56 6.34
N ASN A 43 -5.68 -11.46 5.67
CA ASN A 43 -4.46 -11.13 4.93
C ASN A 43 -4.76 -10.59 3.51
N GLU A 44 -5.97 -10.06 3.28
CA GLU A 44 -6.33 -9.41 2.01
C GLU A 44 -5.65 -8.03 1.94
N LYS A 45 -5.06 -7.71 0.80
CA LYS A 45 -4.28 -6.48 0.61
C LYS A 45 -4.98 -5.53 -0.35
N ILE A 46 -4.63 -4.26 -0.22
CA ILE A 46 -5.16 -3.18 -1.05
C ILE A 46 -4.00 -2.53 -1.80
N LEU A 47 -4.11 -2.40 -3.11
CA LEU A 47 -3.18 -1.61 -3.91
C LEU A 47 -3.69 -0.17 -3.96
N ALA A 48 -3.02 0.73 -3.27
CA ALA A 48 -3.36 2.14 -3.24
C ALA A 48 -2.39 2.97 -4.10
N LYS A 49 -2.94 3.86 -4.91
CA LYS A 49 -2.19 4.90 -5.62
C LYS A 49 -2.44 6.23 -4.91
N VAL A 50 -1.40 6.84 -4.38
CA VAL A 50 -1.49 8.04 -3.53
C VAL A 50 -0.52 9.12 -4.00
N PRO A 51 -0.70 10.39 -3.61
CA PRO A 51 0.27 11.44 -3.89
C PRO A 51 1.65 11.08 -3.34
N TYR A 52 2.71 11.55 -4.00
CA TYR A 52 4.10 11.23 -3.60
C TYR A 52 4.48 11.77 -2.21
N TYR A 53 3.80 12.81 -1.72
CA TYR A 53 4.01 13.34 -0.38
C TYR A 53 2.80 13.07 0.55
N PRO A 54 3.04 12.63 1.80
CA PRO A 54 4.34 12.31 2.39
C PRO A 54 4.98 11.05 1.79
N SER A 55 6.31 10.97 1.80
CA SER A 55 7.03 9.75 1.37
C SER A 55 6.70 8.63 2.36
N LEU A 56 6.16 7.52 1.85
CA LEU A 56 5.77 6.38 2.66
C LEU A 56 6.87 5.33 2.65
N PHE A 57 7.04 4.65 3.78
CA PHE A 57 8.02 3.58 3.93
C PHE A 57 7.37 2.28 4.37
N TYR A 58 8.09 1.19 4.12
CA TYR A 58 7.72 -0.12 4.64
C TYR A 58 7.50 -0.07 6.16
N GLY A 59 6.34 -0.53 6.59
CA GLY A 59 5.96 -0.60 8.00
C GLY A 59 5.29 0.65 8.54
N ASP A 60 5.10 1.70 7.76
CA ASP A 60 4.31 2.84 8.19
C ASP A 60 2.85 2.46 8.30
N GLN A 61 2.22 2.87 9.40
CA GLN A 61 0.79 2.82 9.58
C GLN A 61 0.20 4.13 9.10
N ILE A 62 -0.71 4.06 8.13
CA ILE A 62 -1.31 5.23 7.50
C ILE A 62 -2.83 5.22 7.61
N LEU A 63 -3.39 6.41 7.59
CA LEU A 63 -4.80 6.68 7.32
C LEU A 63 -4.93 7.20 5.89
N LEU A 64 -5.77 6.56 5.10
CA LEU A 64 -5.98 6.89 3.70
C LEU A 64 -7.48 6.94 3.38
N LYS A 65 -7.93 8.05 2.79
CA LYS A 65 -9.28 8.17 2.24
C LYS A 65 -9.25 7.92 0.74
N CYS A 66 -10.06 7.00 0.25
CA CYS A 66 -10.18 6.77 -1.19
C CYS A 66 -11.46 6.02 -1.55
N GLU A 67 -11.76 6.04 -2.84
CA GLU A 67 -12.75 5.15 -3.42
C GLU A 67 -12.15 3.75 -3.61
N LEU A 68 -12.74 2.77 -2.94
CA LEU A 68 -12.30 1.39 -3.05
C LEU A 68 -12.92 0.73 -4.29
N ARG A 69 -12.09 0.23 -5.20
CA ARG A 69 -12.53 -0.37 -6.46
C ARG A 69 -12.11 -1.83 -6.57
N GLN A 70 -12.92 -2.61 -7.26
CA GLN A 70 -12.56 -3.97 -7.64
C GLN A 70 -11.55 -3.90 -8.80
N PRO A 71 -10.46 -4.69 -8.77
CA PRO A 71 -9.56 -4.79 -9.92
C PRO A 71 -10.29 -5.44 -11.10
N MET A 72 -10.25 -4.78 -12.26
CA MET A 72 -10.83 -5.29 -13.50
C MET A 72 -9.72 -5.67 -14.50
N PRO A 73 -9.93 -6.70 -15.33
CA PRO A 73 -9.04 -6.97 -16.46
C PRO A 73 -9.08 -5.81 -17.46
N PHE A 74 -7.98 -5.59 -18.18
CA PHE A 74 -7.87 -4.55 -19.20
C PHE A 74 -7.02 -5.07 -20.38
N ASP A 75 -7.33 -4.65 -21.60
CA ASP A 75 -6.55 -4.95 -22.83
C ASP A 75 -6.12 -6.42 -22.97
N GLY A 76 -7.02 -7.36 -22.67
CA GLY A 76 -6.75 -8.80 -22.71
C GLY A 76 -5.90 -9.34 -21.55
N PHE A 77 -5.41 -8.50 -20.66
CA PHE A 77 -4.66 -8.87 -19.46
C PHE A 77 -5.57 -9.09 -18.25
N ARG A 78 -5.45 -10.27 -17.63
CA ARG A 78 -6.17 -10.66 -16.41
C ARG A 78 -5.54 -10.04 -15.16
N TYR A 79 -5.65 -8.72 -15.06
CA TYR A 79 -5.10 -7.95 -13.94
C TYR A 79 -5.73 -8.34 -12.60
N ASP A 80 -7.01 -8.67 -12.62
CA ASP A 80 -7.77 -9.25 -11.51
C ASP A 80 -7.11 -10.51 -10.94
N ILE A 81 -6.77 -11.48 -11.80
CA ILE A 81 -6.10 -12.72 -11.40
C ILE A 81 -4.67 -12.45 -10.93
N PHE A 82 -3.94 -11.60 -11.66
CA PHE A 82 -2.56 -11.25 -11.31
C PHE A 82 -2.44 -10.64 -9.92
N LEU A 83 -3.36 -9.75 -9.54
CA LEU A 83 -3.42 -9.16 -8.22
C LEU A 83 -3.89 -10.15 -7.16
N ALA A 84 -4.89 -10.97 -7.47
CA ALA A 84 -5.39 -12.00 -6.56
C ALA A 84 -4.28 -13.01 -6.16
N ALA A 85 -3.41 -13.39 -7.11
CA ALA A 85 -2.23 -14.23 -6.82
C ALA A 85 -1.28 -13.61 -5.79
N LYS A 86 -1.27 -12.28 -5.67
CA LYS A 86 -0.49 -11.51 -4.68
C LYS A 86 -1.28 -11.18 -3.41
N LYS A 87 -2.48 -11.76 -3.26
CA LYS A 87 -3.46 -11.46 -2.21
C LYS A 87 -3.97 -10.01 -2.23
N VAL A 88 -3.88 -9.31 -3.36
CA VAL A 88 -4.43 -7.98 -3.54
C VAL A 88 -5.83 -8.10 -4.13
N PHE A 89 -6.85 -7.67 -3.39
CA PHE A 89 -8.26 -7.86 -3.76
C PHE A 89 -9.02 -6.55 -4.00
N ALA A 90 -8.39 -5.41 -3.74
CA ALA A 90 -8.95 -4.11 -4.05
C ALA A 90 -7.87 -3.16 -4.55
N THR A 91 -8.28 -2.24 -5.41
CA THR A 91 -7.50 -1.07 -5.77
C THR A 91 -8.12 0.17 -5.15
N CYS A 92 -7.31 1.20 -4.95
CA CYS A 92 -7.70 2.44 -4.31
C CYS A 92 -6.90 3.55 -4.97
N VAL A 93 -7.56 4.61 -5.42
CA VAL A 93 -6.88 5.80 -5.94
C VAL A 93 -7.28 6.95 -5.04
N SER A 94 -6.29 7.55 -4.38
CA SER A 94 -6.49 8.75 -3.57
C SER A 94 -5.82 9.94 -4.23
N TYR A 95 -6.53 11.06 -4.22
CA TYR A 95 -5.99 12.38 -4.54
C TYR A 95 -5.57 13.15 -3.28
N GLN A 96 -5.98 12.68 -2.10
CA GLN A 96 -5.62 13.25 -0.81
C GLN A 96 -4.34 12.60 -0.28
N SER A 97 -3.48 13.42 0.32
CA SER A 97 -2.26 12.93 0.96
C SER A 97 -2.59 11.99 2.12
N PRO A 98 -1.93 10.80 2.20
CA PRO A 98 -2.08 9.91 3.33
C PRO A 98 -1.56 10.54 4.62
N THR A 99 -2.21 10.25 5.74
CA THR A 99 -1.75 10.69 7.07
C THR A 99 -0.99 9.55 7.73
N ILE A 100 0.26 9.79 8.15
CA ILE A 100 1.06 8.79 8.87
C ILE A 100 0.62 8.79 10.34
N ILE A 101 0.03 7.69 10.81
CA ILE A 101 -0.41 7.51 12.20
C ILE A 101 0.74 7.01 13.07
N ALA A 102 1.60 6.15 12.51
CA ALA A 102 2.79 5.67 13.19
C ALA A 102 3.85 5.24 12.17
N ALA A 103 5.12 5.53 12.44
CA ALA A 103 6.23 5.12 11.58
C ALA A 103 6.85 3.79 12.04
N GLY A 104 7.26 2.95 11.09
CA GLY A 104 8.14 1.81 11.37
C GLY A 104 7.57 0.66 12.21
N LYS A 105 6.25 0.43 12.16
CA LYS A 105 5.55 -0.73 12.76
C LYS A 105 5.65 -2.04 11.93
N GLY A 106 6.45 -2.05 10.86
CA GLY A 106 6.75 -3.26 10.08
C GLY A 106 7.60 -4.27 10.86
N SER A 107 7.65 -5.53 10.40
CA SER A 107 8.43 -6.59 11.06
C SER A 107 9.89 -6.15 11.26
N TYR A 108 10.37 -6.21 12.50
CA TYR A 108 11.70 -5.75 12.94
C TYR A 108 12.84 -6.34 12.08
N ILE A 109 12.67 -7.58 11.61
CA ILE A 109 13.65 -8.32 10.79
C ILE A 109 13.76 -7.69 9.39
N LYS A 110 12.64 -7.33 8.76
CA LYS A 110 12.62 -6.72 7.41
C LYS A 110 13.19 -5.31 7.43
N ARG A 111 13.01 -4.55 8.52
CA ARG A 111 13.62 -3.22 8.70
C ARG A 111 15.15 -3.28 8.69
N LYS A 112 15.74 -4.27 9.36
CA LYS A 112 17.20 -4.48 9.37
C LYS A 112 17.76 -4.87 7.98
N ILE A 113 17.07 -5.73 7.23
CA ILE A 113 17.52 -6.15 5.89
C ILE A 113 17.47 -4.98 4.90
N LEU A 114 16.44 -4.14 4.96
CA LEU A 114 16.32 -2.97 4.06
C LEU A 114 17.40 -1.90 4.33
N GLN A 115 17.81 -1.72 5.59
CA GLN A 115 18.93 -0.82 5.93
C GLN A 115 20.26 -1.28 5.33
N ILE A 116 20.49 -2.59 5.21
CA ILE A 116 21.68 -3.13 4.55
C ILE A 116 21.68 -2.77 3.06
N ARG A 117 20.52 -2.82 2.40
CA ARG A 117 20.42 -2.49 0.96
C ARG A 117 20.75 -1.02 0.66
N ALA A 118 20.37 -0.10 1.55
CA ALA A 118 20.72 1.33 1.40
C ALA A 118 22.23 1.59 1.54
N LEU A 119 22.93 0.85 2.40
CA LEU A 119 24.37 0.98 2.58
C LEU A 119 25.17 0.47 1.36
N VAL A 120 24.68 -0.56 0.66
CA VAL A 120 25.32 -1.06 -0.56
C VAL A 120 25.19 -0.06 -1.70
N ILE A 121 24.05 0.62 -1.83
CA ILE A 121 23.81 1.62 -2.90
C ILE A 121 24.72 2.84 -2.72
N ASN A 122 24.91 3.31 -1.48
CA ASN A 122 25.80 4.45 -1.20
C ASN A 122 27.29 4.16 -1.46
N LYS A 123 27.69 2.89 -1.55
CA LYS A 123 29.07 2.49 -1.82
C LYS A 123 29.39 2.35 -3.31
N ILE A 124 28.36 2.26 -4.16
CA ILE A 124 28.51 2.16 -5.62
C ILE A 124 28.65 3.56 -6.25
N ASN A 125 28.01 4.59 -5.69
CA ASN A 125 28.15 5.99 -6.15
C ASN A 125 29.44 6.69 -5.68
N LYS A 126 30.42 5.94 -5.17
CA LYS A 126 31.69 6.49 -4.68
C LYS A 126 32.93 5.83 -5.31
N ILE A 127 32.80 5.35 -6.55
CA ILE A 127 33.92 4.94 -7.42
C ILE A 127 33.73 5.64 -8.76
#